data_AF-A0A178WU58-F1
#
_entry.id   AF-A0A178WU58-F1
#
_cell.length_a   1.000
_cell.length_b   1.000
_cell.length_c   1.000
_cell.angle_alpha   90.00
_cell.angle_beta   90.00
_cell.angle_gamma   90.00
#
_symmetry.space_group_name_H-M   'P 1'
#
loop_
_entity.id
_entity.type
_entity.pdbx_description
1 polymer ?
#
loop_
_entity_poly.entity_id
_entity_poly.type
_entity_poly.pdbx_seq_one_letter_code
_entity_poly.pdbx_strand_id
1 'polypeptide(L)'
;MVTVPAGRSFGRRTPPLGGALAYLLLNLPIGILSFTLIVTLGSAGLGTLVVWLGVPLLALLILFARTAGRVERGRVFALLDVYIDDPYLPLPPSGAKQRWLTRLKDPATWRDLSYLFLLFPLGLVEFVLVVTVWAVSLGLVGLPIYYRFLPDGVYAFPSYDVQWFVVDSTVTALPWAALGVLFAAIAVALTKGLAALHAAFAAGFLRPTVAQRRRMERSWNEIDGITVAG
;
A
#
# COMPACT_ATOMS: atom_id res chain seq x y z
N MET A 1 4.93 34.99 21.23
CA MET A 1 4.99 34.91 19.76
C MET A 1 5.70 33.61 19.41
N VAL A 2 4.94 32.52 19.21
CA VAL A 2 5.53 31.20 18.91
C VAL A 2 5.81 31.15 17.42
N THR A 3 7.09 31.22 17.05
CA THR A 3 7.52 31.02 15.67
C THR A 3 7.31 29.55 15.32
N VAL A 4 6.26 29.26 14.55
CA VAL A 4 6.09 27.97 13.89
C VAL A 4 7.32 27.77 12.99
N PRO A 5 8.17 26.75 13.23
CA PRO A 5 9.35 26.57 12.42
C PRO A 5 8.94 26.32 10.97
N ALA A 6 9.55 27.10 10.08
CA ALA A 6 9.39 27.02 8.63
C ALA A 6 9.55 25.57 8.16
N GLY A 7 8.66 25.18 7.24
CA GLY A 7 8.41 23.80 6.84
C GLY A 7 9.68 22.96 6.66
N ARG A 8 9.68 21.79 7.29
CA ARG A 8 10.63 20.73 6.95
C ARG A 8 10.46 20.46 5.45
N SER A 9 11.44 20.87 4.66
CA SER A 9 11.58 20.40 3.30
C SER A 9 11.85 18.90 3.38
N PHE A 10 10.79 18.09 3.30
CA PHE A 10 10.90 16.65 3.15
C PHE A 10 11.49 16.38 1.77
N GLY A 11 12.83 16.43 1.69
CA GLY A 11 13.57 15.98 0.52
C GLY A 11 13.14 14.55 0.21
N ARG A 12 12.96 14.24 -1.08
CA ARG A 12 12.63 12.90 -1.56
C ARG A 12 13.70 11.91 -1.09
N ARG A 13 13.54 11.34 0.10
CA ARG A 13 14.31 10.18 0.52
C ARG A 13 13.80 9.00 -0.28
N THR A 14 14.73 8.27 -0.89
CA THR A 14 14.37 7.01 -1.55
C THR A 14 13.96 6.02 -0.45
N PRO A 15 12.86 5.27 -0.64
CA PRO A 15 12.41 4.35 0.39
C PRO A 15 13.50 3.31 0.68
N PRO A 16 13.74 2.97 1.96
CA PRO A 16 14.71 1.93 2.31
C PRO A 16 14.26 0.62 1.69
N LEU A 17 15.21 -0.19 1.18
CA LEU A 17 14.88 -1.43 0.46
C LEU A 17 14.02 -2.38 1.31
N GLY A 18 14.36 -2.56 2.59
CA GLY A 18 13.59 -3.41 3.50
C GLY A 18 12.17 -2.92 3.73
N GLY A 19 11.98 -1.59 3.87
CA GLY A 19 10.66 -0.99 3.98
C GLY A 19 9.83 -1.14 2.71
N ALA A 20 10.46 -0.92 1.54
CA ALA A 20 9.83 -1.13 0.24
C ALA A 20 9.40 -2.58 0.02
N LEU A 21 10.26 -3.56 0.34
CA LEU A 21 9.92 -4.98 0.26
C LEU A 21 8.76 -5.34 1.18
N ALA A 22 8.86 -4.98 2.46
CA ALA A 22 7.80 -5.26 3.43
C ALA A 22 6.46 -4.64 2.99
N TYR A 23 6.48 -3.41 2.49
CA TYR A 23 5.29 -2.73 2.01
C TYR A 23 4.63 -3.46 0.83
N LEU A 24 5.40 -3.75 -0.23
CA LEU A 24 4.89 -4.39 -1.45
C LEU A 24 4.42 -5.83 -1.18
N LEU A 25 5.11 -6.57 -0.32
CA LEU A 25 4.69 -7.92 0.08
C LEU A 25 3.39 -7.91 0.89
N LEU A 26 3.20 -6.90 1.77
CA LEU A 26 1.99 -6.76 2.58
C LEU A 26 0.79 -6.20 1.80
N ASN A 27 0.99 -5.59 0.64
CA ASN A 27 -0.10 -5.03 -0.16
C ASN A 27 -1.09 -6.09 -0.65
N LEU A 28 -0.61 -7.29 -1.01
CA LEU A 28 -1.49 -8.38 -1.42
C LEU A 28 -2.43 -8.83 -0.28
N PRO A 29 -1.96 -9.27 0.91
CA PRO A 29 -2.86 -9.72 1.97
C PRO A 29 -3.77 -8.60 2.49
N ILE A 30 -3.28 -7.36 2.59
CA ILE A 30 -4.11 -6.22 3.03
C ILE A 30 -5.12 -5.83 1.96
N GLY A 31 -4.73 -5.89 0.68
CA GLY A 31 -5.62 -5.69 -0.45
C GLY A 31 -6.74 -6.73 -0.49
N ILE A 32 -6.42 -8.02 -0.35
CA ILE A 32 -7.42 -9.10 -0.28
C ILE A 32 -8.41 -8.85 0.86
N LEU A 33 -7.92 -8.59 2.06
CA LEU A 33 -8.77 -8.33 3.23
C LEU A 33 -9.69 -7.13 2.98
N SER A 34 -9.12 -6.02 2.50
CA SER A 34 -9.87 -4.79 2.27
C SER A 34 -10.91 -4.93 1.18
N PHE A 35 -10.54 -5.51 0.04
CA PHE A 35 -11.43 -5.79 -1.07
C PHE A 35 -12.58 -6.72 -0.64
N THR A 36 -12.27 -7.80 0.05
CA THR A 36 -13.28 -8.77 0.52
C THR A 36 -14.28 -8.10 1.48
N LEU A 37 -13.80 -7.31 2.45
CA LEU A 37 -14.66 -6.58 3.38
C LEU A 37 -15.51 -5.53 2.66
N ILE A 38 -14.94 -4.78 1.72
CA ILE A 38 -15.67 -3.78 0.93
C ILE A 38 -16.78 -4.43 0.11
N VAL A 39 -16.47 -5.51 -0.62
CA VAL A 39 -17.44 -6.20 -1.47
C VAL A 39 -18.51 -6.88 -0.62
N THR A 40 -18.13 -7.51 0.49
CA THR A 40 -19.06 -8.22 1.38
C THR A 40 -20.00 -7.25 2.09
N LEU A 41 -19.46 -6.25 2.80
CA LEU A 41 -20.27 -5.27 3.53
C LEU A 41 -21.07 -4.38 2.58
N GLY A 42 -20.50 -4.03 1.42
CA GLY A 42 -21.18 -3.25 0.40
C GLY A 42 -22.36 -4.01 -0.21
N SER A 43 -22.13 -5.23 -0.70
CA SER A 43 -23.18 -6.04 -1.34
C SER A 43 -24.25 -6.47 -0.33
N ALA A 44 -23.86 -7.00 0.83
CA ALA A 44 -24.80 -7.41 1.87
C ALA A 44 -25.53 -6.20 2.46
N GLY A 45 -24.82 -5.09 2.67
CA GLY A 45 -25.39 -3.85 3.18
C GLY A 45 -26.45 -3.28 2.23
N LEU A 46 -26.12 -3.13 0.95
CA LEU A 46 -27.08 -2.65 -0.05
C LEU A 46 -28.26 -3.62 -0.23
N GLY A 47 -27.98 -4.93 -0.30
CA GLY A 47 -29.01 -5.96 -0.49
C GLY A 47 -29.99 -6.10 0.68
N THR A 48 -29.56 -5.79 1.91
CA THR A 48 -30.40 -5.90 3.13
C THR A 48 -30.98 -4.57 3.60
N LEU A 49 -30.91 -3.51 2.78
CA LEU A 49 -31.54 -2.22 3.09
C LEU A 49 -33.06 -2.35 3.28
N VAL A 50 -33.70 -3.23 2.53
CA VAL A 50 -35.16 -3.47 2.59
C VAL A 50 -35.61 -3.90 4.00
N VAL A 51 -34.78 -4.67 4.69
CA VAL A 51 -35.05 -5.18 6.04
C VAL A 51 -34.34 -4.36 7.14
N TRP A 52 -33.86 -3.17 6.81
CA TRP A 52 -33.11 -2.25 7.68
C TRP A 52 -31.76 -2.77 8.21
N LEU A 53 -31.43 -4.05 8.05
CA LEU A 53 -30.11 -4.62 8.37
C LEU A 53 -28.98 -4.04 7.49
N GLY A 54 -29.33 -3.45 6.35
CA GLY A 54 -28.35 -2.81 5.49
C GLY A 54 -27.67 -1.58 6.12
N VAL A 55 -28.40 -0.83 6.94
CA VAL A 55 -27.89 0.39 7.59
C VAL A 55 -26.68 0.12 8.48
N PRO A 56 -26.71 -0.83 9.45
CA PRO A 56 -25.54 -1.13 10.27
C PRO A 56 -24.37 -1.70 9.45
N LEU A 57 -24.63 -2.51 8.43
CA LEU A 57 -23.55 -3.06 7.57
C LEU A 57 -22.83 -1.96 6.78
N LEU A 58 -23.57 -1.03 6.19
CA LEU A 58 -22.99 0.12 5.49
C LEU A 58 -22.29 1.07 6.47
N ALA A 59 -22.82 1.24 7.68
CA ALA A 59 -22.14 2.00 8.73
C ALA A 59 -20.78 1.37 9.11
N LEU A 60 -20.72 0.04 9.23
CA LEU A 60 -19.48 -0.69 9.44
C LEU A 60 -18.50 -0.51 8.28
N LEU A 61 -18.98 -0.54 7.03
CA LEU A 61 -18.15 -0.29 5.85
C LEU A 61 -17.49 1.10 5.89
N ILE A 62 -18.26 2.13 6.25
CA ILE A 62 -17.74 3.51 6.38
C ILE A 62 -16.70 3.62 7.49
N LEU A 63 -16.93 2.95 8.64
CA LEU A 63 -15.95 2.93 9.73
C LEU A 63 -14.69 2.16 9.33
N PHE A 64 -14.84 1.03 8.65
CA PHE A 64 -13.73 0.25 8.10
C PHE A 64 -12.90 1.09 7.12
N ALA A 65 -13.52 1.70 6.12
CA ALA A 65 -12.81 2.50 5.12
C ALA A 65 -11.97 3.62 5.76
N ARG A 66 -12.52 4.32 6.76
CA ARG A 66 -11.79 5.39 7.46
C ARG A 66 -10.67 4.87 8.35
N THR A 67 -10.90 3.79 9.09
CA THR A 67 -9.87 3.21 9.97
C THR A 67 -8.74 2.60 9.15
N ALA A 68 -9.06 1.81 8.13
CA ALA A 68 -8.09 1.25 7.19
C ALA A 68 -7.33 2.35 6.42
N GLY A 69 -8.02 3.41 5.98
CA GLY A 69 -7.36 4.56 5.35
C GLY A 69 -6.34 5.26 6.28
N ARG A 70 -6.59 5.35 7.59
CA ARG A 70 -5.60 5.88 8.55
C ARG A 70 -4.42 4.93 8.72
N VAL A 71 -4.70 3.63 8.89
CA VAL A 71 -3.66 2.60 9.00
C VAL A 71 -2.76 2.65 7.76
N GLU A 72 -3.34 2.82 6.59
CA GLU A 72 -2.56 2.89 5.35
C GLU A 72 -1.65 4.11 5.28
N ARG A 73 -2.14 5.30 5.63
CA ARG A 73 -1.28 6.50 5.72
C ARG A 73 -0.12 6.24 6.68
N GLY A 74 -0.37 5.55 7.79
CA GLY A 74 0.64 5.09 8.73
C GLY A 74 1.65 4.11 8.12
N ARG A 75 1.19 3.13 7.33
CA ARG A 75 2.05 2.17 6.62
C ARG A 75 2.96 2.86 5.60
N VAL A 76 2.39 3.76 4.80
CA VAL A 76 3.13 4.55 3.80
C VAL A 76 4.19 5.42 4.49
N PHE A 77 3.85 6.04 5.62
CA PHE A 77 4.83 6.79 6.40
C PHE A 77 5.92 5.89 7.00
N ALA A 78 5.54 4.80 7.67
CA ALA A 78 6.47 3.92 8.39
C ALA A 78 7.42 3.16 7.46
N LEU A 79 6.96 2.73 6.28
CA LEU A 79 7.71 1.85 5.39
C LEU A 79 8.30 2.58 4.17
N LEU A 80 7.66 3.65 3.70
CA LEU A 80 8.08 4.38 2.51
C LEU A 80 8.59 5.80 2.80
N ASP A 81 8.57 6.25 4.07
CA ASP A 81 8.99 7.59 4.51
C ASP A 81 8.22 8.73 3.81
N VAL A 82 6.97 8.46 3.41
CA VAL A 82 6.09 9.46 2.77
C VAL A 82 4.95 9.84 3.71
N TYR A 83 4.98 11.08 4.16
CA TYR A 83 3.93 11.61 5.03
C TYR A 83 2.70 12.07 4.22
N ILE A 84 1.52 11.61 4.64
CA ILE A 84 0.21 11.97 4.08
C ILE A 84 -0.67 12.45 5.23
N ASP A 85 -1.09 13.72 5.16
CA ASP A 85 -1.99 14.36 6.13
C ASP A 85 -3.32 13.58 6.29
N ASP A 86 -3.88 13.55 7.50
CA ASP A 86 -5.24 13.04 7.74
C ASP A 86 -6.27 14.07 7.23
N PRO A 87 -7.10 13.73 6.21
CA PRO A 87 -8.01 14.67 5.57
C PRO A 87 -9.39 14.77 6.24
N TYR A 88 -9.69 14.02 7.31
CA TYR A 88 -11.06 13.97 7.82
C TYR A 88 -11.49 15.27 8.49
N LEU A 89 -12.74 15.67 8.21
CA LEU A 89 -13.36 16.82 8.87
C LEU A 89 -13.52 16.59 10.38
N PRO A 90 -13.37 17.64 11.21
CA PRO A 90 -13.69 17.57 12.63
C PRO A 90 -15.16 17.20 12.82
N LEU A 91 -15.42 16.30 13.78
CA LEU A 91 -16.77 15.85 14.06
C LEU A 91 -17.51 16.89 14.92
N PRO A 92 -18.82 17.13 14.68
CA PRO A 92 -19.62 18.01 15.53
C PRO A 92 -19.57 17.59 17.01
N PRO A 93 -19.56 18.57 17.94
CA PRO A 93 -19.45 18.30 19.37
C PRO A 93 -20.61 17.44 19.90
N SER A 94 -21.83 17.61 19.36
CA SER A 94 -23.02 16.84 19.73
C SER A 94 -23.81 16.32 18.53
N GLY A 95 -24.68 15.33 18.76
CA GLY A 95 -25.60 14.77 17.77
C GLY A 95 -25.06 13.58 16.96
N ALA A 96 -25.47 12.36 17.33
CA ALA A 96 -25.07 11.13 16.63
C ALA A 96 -25.47 11.15 15.14
N LYS A 97 -26.67 11.65 14.82
CA LYS A 97 -27.16 11.82 13.44
C LYS A 97 -26.27 12.77 12.64
N GLN A 98 -25.96 13.95 13.20
CA GLN A 98 -25.10 14.96 12.58
C GLN A 98 -23.70 14.39 12.28
N ARG A 99 -23.11 13.68 13.26
CA ARG A 99 -21.82 13.01 13.10
C ARG A 99 -21.82 12.02 11.93
N TRP A 100 -22.83 11.17 11.81
CA TRP A 100 -22.96 10.20 10.70
C TRP A 100 -23.15 10.88 9.34
N LEU A 101 -23.97 11.92 9.27
CA LEU A 101 -24.12 12.74 8.05
C LEU A 101 -22.79 13.35 7.62
N THR A 102 -21.98 13.86 8.56
CA THR A 102 -20.63 14.36 8.25
C THR A 102 -19.73 13.27 7.69
N ARG A 103 -19.77 12.03 8.25
CA ARG A 103 -18.94 10.92 7.73
C ARG A 103 -19.32 10.53 6.30
N LEU A 104 -20.62 10.44 6.02
CA LEU A 104 -21.15 10.03 4.71
C LEU A 104 -20.89 11.08 3.62
N LYS A 105 -20.97 12.37 4.00
CA LYS A 105 -20.73 13.49 3.09
C LYS A 105 -19.25 13.83 2.92
N ASP A 106 -18.34 13.20 3.69
CA ASP A 106 -16.91 13.48 3.60
C ASP A 106 -16.33 12.81 2.33
N PRO A 107 -15.83 13.59 1.35
CA PRO A 107 -15.21 13.05 0.14
C PRO A 107 -13.97 12.20 0.44
N ALA A 108 -13.32 12.41 1.59
CA ALA A 108 -12.17 11.60 1.99
C ALA A 108 -12.53 10.13 2.18
N THR A 109 -13.68 9.84 2.81
CA THR A 109 -14.15 8.46 3.04
C THR A 109 -14.28 7.67 1.74
N TRP A 110 -14.83 8.32 0.70
CA TRP A 110 -15.02 7.68 -0.60
C TRP A 110 -13.70 7.46 -1.34
N ARG A 111 -12.75 8.39 -1.20
CA ARG A 111 -11.39 8.23 -1.73
C ARG A 111 -10.64 7.09 -1.03
N ASP A 112 -10.79 6.96 0.29
CA ASP A 112 -10.23 5.83 1.04
C ASP A 112 -10.83 4.50 0.56
N LEU A 113 -12.15 4.44 0.38
CA LEU A 113 -12.83 3.24 -0.11
C LEU A 113 -12.35 2.85 -1.51
N SER A 114 -12.24 3.82 -2.43
CA SER A 114 -11.71 3.58 -3.78
C SER A 114 -10.26 3.11 -3.75
N TYR A 115 -9.42 3.73 -2.91
CA TYR A 115 -8.03 3.33 -2.73
C TYR A 115 -7.94 1.88 -2.23
N LEU A 116 -8.66 1.55 -1.16
CA LEU A 116 -8.65 0.22 -0.54
C LEU A 116 -9.20 -0.86 -1.47
N PHE A 117 -10.16 -0.51 -2.31
CA PHE A 117 -10.66 -1.40 -3.36
C PHE A 117 -9.60 -1.69 -4.42
N LEU A 118 -8.88 -0.65 -4.88
CA LEU A 118 -7.80 -0.77 -5.87
C LEU A 118 -6.51 -1.37 -5.31
N LEU A 119 -6.35 -1.40 -3.99
CA LEU A 119 -5.19 -1.98 -3.33
C LEU A 119 -5.03 -3.48 -3.64
N PHE A 120 -6.13 -4.21 -3.86
CA PHE A 120 -6.07 -5.62 -4.24
C PHE A 120 -5.42 -5.86 -5.62
N PRO A 121 -5.98 -5.36 -6.74
CA PRO A 121 -5.38 -5.62 -8.05
C PRO A 121 -3.96 -5.03 -8.16
N LEU A 122 -3.72 -3.86 -7.56
CA LEU A 122 -2.40 -3.26 -7.55
C LEU A 122 -1.40 -4.08 -6.70
N GLY A 123 -1.79 -4.46 -5.49
CA GLY A 123 -0.99 -5.28 -4.59
C GLY A 123 -0.67 -6.65 -5.16
N LEU A 124 -1.58 -7.25 -5.94
CA LEU A 124 -1.33 -8.49 -6.67
C LEU A 124 -0.22 -8.33 -7.72
N VAL A 125 -0.31 -7.30 -8.56
CA VAL A 125 0.71 -7.02 -9.58
C VAL A 125 2.07 -6.73 -8.94
N GLU A 126 2.09 -5.87 -7.92
CA GLU A 126 3.30 -5.52 -7.17
C GLU A 126 3.94 -6.74 -6.51
N PHE A 127 3.15 -7.56 -5.83
CA PHE A 127 3.61 -8.78 -5.17
C PHE A 127 4.22 -9.75 -6.19
N VAL A 128 3.51 -10.03 -7.29
CA VAL A 128 3.98 -10.97 -8.32
C VAL A 128 5.30 -10.48 -8.93
N LEU A 129 5.40 -9.19 -9.29
CA LEU A 129 6.62 -8.64 -9.85
C LEU A 129 7.82 -8.75 -8.89
N VAL A 130 7.63 -8.35 -7.63
CA VAL A 130 8.68 -8.39 -6.61
C VAL A 130 9.09 -9.83 -6.32
N VAL A 131 8.15 -10.72 -6.05
CA VAL A 131 8.45 -12.12 -5.72
C VAL A 131 9.13 -12.81 -6.89
N THR A 132 8.64 -12.61 -8.11
CA THR A 132 9.22 -13.26 -9.31
C THR A 132 10.66 -12.80 -9.55
N VAL A 133 10.92 -11.49 -9.55
CA VAL A 133 12.27 -10.98 -9.84
C VAL A 133 13.28 -11.42 -8.77
N TRP A 134 12.88 -11.42 -7.49
CA TRP A 134 13.74 -11.87 -6.40
C TRP A 134 13.93 -13.38 -6.41
N ALA A 135 12.90 -14.17 -6.69
CA ALA A 135 13.02 -15.63 -6.79
C ALA A 135 13.96 -16.04 -7.93
N VAL A 136 13.83 -15.43 -9.11
CA VAL A 136 14.72 -15.68 -10.26
C VAL A 136 16.15 -15.27 -9.93
N SER A 137 16.34 -14.06 -9.37
CA SER A 137 17.66 -13.58 -8.99
C SER A 137 18.35 -14.50 -7.98
N LEU A 138 17.68 -14.81 -6.86
CA LEU A 138 18.24 -15.65 -5.80
C LEU A 138 18.45 -17.09 -6.26
N GLY A 139 17.57 -17.62 -7.12
CA GLY A 139 17.76 -18.91 -7.76
C GLY A 139 19.02 -18.92 -8.63
N LEU A 140 19.21 -17.94 -9.49
CA LEU A 140 20.42 -17.87 -10.32
C LEU A 140 21.70 -17.69 -9.48
N VAL A 141 21.69 -16.80 -8.48
CA VAL A 141 22.83 -16.57 -7.58
C VAL A 141 23.17 -17.84 -6.79
N GLY A 142 22.15 -18.55 -6.30
CA GLY A 142 22.32 -19.79 -5.55
C GLY A 142 22.67 -21.00 -6.40
N LEU A 143 22.57 -20.90 -7.73
CA LEU A 143 22.73 -22.03 -8.65
C LEU A 143 24.03 -22.82 -8.45
N PRO A 144 25.22 -22.20 -8.31
CA PRO A 144 26.48 -22.93 -8.07
C PRO A 144 26.49 -23.73 -6.76
N ILE A 145 25.57 -23.43 -5.86
CA ILE A 145 25.43 -24.11 -4.58
C ILE A 145 24.43 -25.25 -4.69
N TYR A 146 23.21 -25.00 -5.16
CA TYR A 146 22.13 -25.99 -5.03
C TYR A 146 22.02 -27.00 -6.18
N TYR A 147 22.62 -26.76 -7.35
CA TYR A 147 22.48 -27.66 -8.52
C TYR A 147 22.83 -29.12 -8.18
N ARG A 148 23.81 -29.33 -7.30
CA ARG A 148 24.27 -30.65 -6.82
C ARG A 148 23.21 -31.47 -6.07
N PHE A 149 22.16 -30.81 -5.57
CA PHE A 149 21.07 -31.46 -4.82
C PHE A 149 19.85 -31.76 -5.71
N LEU A 150 19.90 -31.35 -6.98
CA LEU A 150 18.89 -31.71 -7.96
C LEU A 150 19.09 -33.15 -8.44
N PRO A 151 18.05 -33.79 -9.00
CA PRO A 151 18.18 -35.06 -9.70
C PRO A 151 19.38 -35.07 -10.66
N ASP A 152 20.15 -36.15 -10.62
CA ASP A 152 21.38 -36.36 -11.41
C ASP A 152 22.50 -35.34 -11.17
N GLY A 153 22.36 -34.46 -10.17
CA GLY A 153 23.32 -33.39 -9.88
C GLY A 153 23.35 -32.32 -10.96
N VAL A 154 22.25 -32.15 -11.69
CA VAL A 154 22.16 -31.31 -12.89
C VAL A 154 20.95 -30.37 -12.80
N TYR A 155 21.15 -29.11 -13.16
CA TYR A 155 20.05 -28.19 -13.45
C TYR A 155 19.83 -28.11 -14.97
N ALA A 156 18.64 -28.51 -15.42
CA ALA A 156 18.22 -28.39 -16.80
C ALA A 156 17.06 -27.38 -16.94
N PHE A 157 17.13 -26.52 -17.94
CA PHE A 157 16.09 -25.54 -18.24
C PHE A 157 15.64 -25.65 -19.71
N PRO A 158 14.35 -25.49 -20.03
CA PRO A 158 13.21 -25.30 -19.10
C PRO A 158 12.77 -26.57 -18.37
N SER A 159 13.13 -27.77 -18.85
CA SER A 159 12.80 -29.04 -18.18
C SER A 159 13.89 -30.09 -18.41
N TYR A 160 13.81 -31.23 -17.70
CA TYR A 160 14.73 -32.36 -17.91
C TYR A 160 14.53 -33.04 -19.27
N ASP A 161 13.31 -32.99 -19.83
CA ASP A 161 12.99 -33.57 -21.14
C ASP A 161 13.37 -32.65 -22.31
N VAL A 162 13.33 -31.33 -22.09
CA VAL A 162 13.66 -30.31 -23.10
C VAL A 162 14.70 -29.38 -22.51
N GLN A 163 15.97 -29.69 -22.82
CA GLN A 163 17.13 -29.02 -22.24
C GLN A 163 17.70 -27.99 -23.22
N TRP A 164 17.36 -26.72 -23.05
CA TRP A 164 17.99 -25.62 -23.79
C TRP A 164 19.40 -25.35 -23.27
N PHE A 165 19.60 -25.46 -21.95
CA PHE A 165 20.91 -25.41 -21.34
C PHE A 165 20.94 -26.26 -20.07
N VAL A 166 22.15 -26.67 -19.71
CA VAL A 166 22.43 -27.63 -18.63
C VAL A 166 23.55 -27.07 -17.76
N VAL A 167 23.40 -27.20 -16.45
CA VAL A 167 24.41 -26.86 -15.46
C VAL A 167 24.71 -28.10 -14.63
N ASP A 168 25.90 -28.64 -14.84
CA ASP A 168 26.43 -29.90 -14.31
C ASP A 168 27.66 -29.69 -13.41
N SER A 169 28.22 -28.49 -13.41
CA SER A 169 29.42 -28.15 -12.64
C SER A 169 29.33 -26.74 -12.08
N THR A 170 30.14 -26.48 -11.06
CA THR A 170 30.22 -25.14 -10.45
C THR A 170 30.69 -24.11 -11.48
N VAL A 171 31.59 -24.49 -12.39
CA VAL A 171 32.12 -23.61 -13.44
C VAL A 171 31.03 -23.25 -14.46
N THR A 172 30.23 -24.22 -14.91
CA THR A 172 29.10 -23.98 -15.82
C THR A 172 27.98 -23.16 -15.15
N ALA A 173 27.90 -23.17 -13.81
CA ALA A 173 26.97 -22.34 -13.04
C ALA A 173 27.42 -20.87 -12.88
N LEU A 174 28.71 -20.53 -12.99
CA LEU A 174 29.21 -19.18 -12.72
C LEU A 174 28.61 -18.08 -13.61
N PRO A 175 28.45 -18.26 -14.94
CA PRO A 175 27.81 -17.24 -15.78
C PRO A 175 26.37 -16.96 -15.36
N TRP A 176 25.64 -18.00 -14.95
CA TRP A 176 24.26 -17.88 -14.46
C TRP A 176 24.20 -17.18 -13.11
N ALA A 177 25.15 -17.47 -12.21
CA ALA A 177 25.26 -16.74 -10.95
C ALA A 177 25.56 -15.25 -11.16
N ALA A 178 26.47 -14.92 -12.09
CA ALA A 178 26.75 -13.53 -12.47
C ALA A 178 25.50 -12.84 -13.05
N LEU A 179 24.73 -13.54 -13.89
CA LEU A 179 23.45 -13.06 -14.38
C LEU A 179 22.44 -12.86 -13.23
N GLY A 180 22.42 -13.77 -12.26
CA GLY A 180 21.60 -13.66 -11.04
C GLY A 180 21.91 -12.41 -10.22
N VAL A 181 23.19 -12.03 -10.11
CA VAL A 181 23.62 -10.78 -9.46
C VAL A 181 23.12 -9.57 -10.24
N LEU A 182 23.17 -9.59 -11.57
CA LEU A 182 22.58 -8.55 -12.40
C LEU A 182 21.06 -8.43 -12.16
N PHE A 183 20.35 -9.56 -12.13
CA PHE A 183 18.93 -9.59 -11.78
C PHE A 183 18.67 -9.09 -10.35
N ALA A 184 19.59 -9.29 -9.40
CA ALA A 184 19.46 -8.77 -8.04
C ALA A 184 19.50 -7.23 -8.04
N ALA A 185 20.41 -6.64 -8.81
CA ALA A 185 20.50 -5.20 -8.97
C ALA A 185 19.21 -4.63 -9.61
N ILE A 186 18.68 -5.30 -10.64
CA ILE A 186 17.39 -4.96 -11.24
C ILE A 186 16.26 -5.10 -10.24
N ALA A 187 16.24 -6.16 -9.42
CA ALA A 187 15.24 -6.40 -8.39
C ALA A 187 15.20 -5.25 -7.36
N VAL A 188 16.37 -4.78 -6.91
CA VAL A 188 16.49 -3.63 -5.99
C VAL A 188 15.94 -2.36 -6.64
N ALA A 189 16.31 -2.06 -7.89
CA ALA A 189 15.82 -0.90 -8.61
C ALA A 189 14.30 -0.95 -8.83
N LEU A 190 13.79 -2.10 -9.27
CA LEU A 190 12.36 -2.35 -9.49
C LEU A 190 11.57 -2.19 -8.19
N THR A 191 12.04 -2.78 -7.09
CA THR A 191 11.40 -2.69 -5.78
C THR A 191 11.27 -1.23 -5.33
N LYS A 192 12.34 -0.44 -5.45
CA LYS A 192 12.31 0.99 -5.10
C LYS A 192 11.41 1.80 -6.04
N GLY A 193 11.43 1.47 -7.33
CA GLY A 193 10.58 2.11 -8.34
C GLY A 193 9.10 1.86 -8.09
N LEU A 194 8.71 0.61 -7.85
CA LEU A 194 7.33 0.22 -7.52
C LEU A 194 6.87 0.88 -6.21
N ALA A 195 7.72 0.86 -5.16
CA ALA A 195 7.40 1.52 -3.90
C ALA A 195 7.18 3.04 -4.06
N ALA A 196 8.00 3.70 -4.87
CA ALA A 196 7.82 5.12 -5.18
C ALA A 196 6.55 5.38 -6.00
N LEU A 197 6.24 4.51 -6.96
CA LEU A 197 5.03 4.59 -7.78
C LEU A 197 3.77 4.41 -6.92
N HIS A 198 3.80 3.44 -6.00
CA HIS A 198 2.72 3.22 -5.06
C HIS A 198 2.56 4.39 -4.08
N ALA A 199 3.66 4.93 -3.55
CA ALA A 199 3.59 6.12 -2.70
C ALA A 199 2.98 7.32 -3.43
N ALA A 200 3.27 7.49 -4.72
CA ALA A 200 2.63 8.51 -5.55
C ALA A 200 1.13 8.23 -5.76
N PHE A 201 0.75 6.99 -6.01
CA PHE A 201 -0.65 6.56 -6.10
C PHE A 201 -1.42 6.84 -4.79
N ALA A 202 -0.86 6.42 -3.65
CA ALA A 202 -1.42 6.68 -2.32
C ALA A 202 -1.52 8.19 -2.04
N ALA A 203 -0.49 8.98 -2.37
CA ALA A 203 -0.56 10.44 -2.25
C ALA A 203 -1.65 11.05 -3.16
N GLY A 204 -1.86 10.52 -4.36
CA GLY A 204 -2.93 10.98 -5.26
C GLY A 204 -4.34 10.74 -4.71
N PHE A 205 -4.56 9.58 -4.08
CA PHE A 205 -5.88 9.22 -3.52
C PHE A 205 -6.12 9.78 -2.12
N LEU A 206 -5.11 9.74 -1.24
CA LEU A 206 -5.31 9.93 0.19
C LEU A 206 -4.98 11.35 0.68
N ARG A 207 -4.29 12.18 -0.12
CA ARG A 207 -3.98 13.56 0.27
C ARG A 207 -5.24 14.43 0.37
N PRO A 208 -5.32 15.33 1.37
CA PRO A 208 -6.37 16.33 1.42
C PRO A 208 -6.35 17.22 0.17
N THR A 209 -7.52 17.45 -0.43
CA THR A 209 -7.65 18.46 -1.50
C THR A 209 -7.40 19.86 -0.95
N VAL A 210 -7.03 20.81 -1.81
CA VAL A 210 -6.86 22.24 -1.43
C VAL A 210 -8.13 22.79 -0.76
N ALA A 211 -9.31 22.40 -1.28
CA ALA A 211 -10.60 22.79 -0.70
C ALA A 211 -10.85 22.19 0.69
N GLN A 212 -10.39 20.95 0.95
CA GLN A 212 -10.44 20.35 2.29
C GLN A 212 -9.48 21.04 3.24
N ARG A 213 -8.23 21.31 2.83
CA ARG A 213 -7.23 22.03 3.63
C ARG A 213 -7.76 23.40 4.06
N ARG A 214 -8.31 24.19 3.14
CA ARG A 214 -8.93 25.50 3.44
C ARG A 214 -10.16 25.42 4.35
N ARG A 215 -10.91 24.31 4.33
CA ARG A 215 -12.03 24.10 5.24
C ARG A 215 -11.55 23.74 6.64
N MET A 216 -10.50 22.93 6.74
CA MET A 216 -9.85 22.61 8.02
C MET A 216 -9.24 23.86 8.66
N GLU A 217 -8.53 24.68 7.88
CA GLU A 217 -7.99 25.97 8.34
C GLU A 217 -9.09 26.90 8.86
N ARG A 218 -10.22 27.01 8.13
CA ARG A 218 -11.37 27.80 8.59
C ARG A 218 -11.97 27.27 9.88
N SER A 219 -12.18 25.96 10.00
CA SER A 219 -12.73 25.37 11.22
C SER A 219 -11.79 25.52 12.42
N TRP A 220 -10.47 25.46 12.19
CA TRP A 220 -9.48 25.69 13.25
C TRP A 220 -9.51 27.13 13.74
N ASN A 221 -9.51 28.11 12.83
CA ASN A 221 -9.60 29.51 13.19
C ASN A 221 -10.90 29.86 13.94
N GLU A 222 -12.00 29.17 13.62
CA GLU A 222 -13.29 29.34 14.29
C GLU A 222 -13.27 28.79 15.73
N ILE A 223 -12.59 27.67 15.96
CA ILE A 223 -12.35 27.13 17.31
C ILE A 223 -11.43 28.07 18.10
N ASP A 224 -10.30 28.47 17.51
CA ASP A 224 -9.32 29.35 18.17
C ASP A 224 -9.94 30.70 18.54
N GLY A 225 -10.75 31.28 17.66
CA GLY A 225 -11.48 32.53 17.90
C GLY A 225 -12.48 32.46 19.04
N ILE A 226 -13.09 31.29 19.30
CA ILE A 226 -13.98 31.07 20.46
C ILE A 226 -13.16 31.03 21.76
N THR A 227 -11.97 30.42 21.74
CA THR A 227 -11.08 30.37 22.92
C THR A 227 -10.45 31.70 23.32
N VAL A 228 -10.34 32.68 22.41
CA VAL A 228 -9.75 34.00 22.71
C VAL A 228 -10.81 35.02 23.17
N ALA A 229 -12.09 34.74 22.92
CA ALA A 229 -13.21 35.64 23.22
C ALA A 229 -13.93 35.33 24.56
N GLY A 230 -13.49 34.32 25.31
CA GLY A 230 -14.01 33.95 26.63
C GLY A 230 -12.97 34.13 27.72
#